data_AF-A0A5C6CXJ5-F1
#
_entry.id   AF-A0A5C6CXJ5-F1
#
_cell.length_a   1.000
_cell.length_b   1.000
_cell.length_c   1.000
_cell.angle_alpha   90.00
_cell.angle_beta   90.00
_cell.angle_gamma   90.00
#
_symmetry.space_group_name_H-M   'P 1'
#
loop_
_entity.id
_entity.type
_entity.pdbx_description
1 polymer ?
#
loop_
_entity_poly.entity_id
_entity_poly.type
_entity_poly.pdbx_seq_one_letter_code
_entity_poly.pdbx_strand_id
1 'polypeptide(L)'
;MQTSTTNFPRIKLLIAIHLLVGIAPLAMFSLPETNWMFPAMWALSSLSIAQIMLLSFWVGMGRNRGVGRTIGAFGGTAYVSFWPMMAQFLAFPDNAYDSLFTKEFLVEFSSYGALVLLLSCAFLLIRRKGISLVHLSELNTQIEVTRLRYSTFHLLLLMSICSVVLSLTKIAQPSEQTSIGFGSWTHVAGLILMLVVFLMNNLCAAWATLSLNSPWSRIALVIGIAFLSGVSFAVAFGYHSFSWFMVISASLIPVLATTIVVASLLVVRSNDYRVVRNQMLRAAT
;
A
#
# COMPACT_ATOMS: atom_id res chain seq x y z
N MET A 1 -12.38 32.32 -20.58
CA MET A 1 -11.27 31.52 -20.02
C MET A 1 -11.22 31.75 -18.52
N GLN A 2 -11.85 30.90 -17.73
CA GLN A 2 -11.64 30.89 -16.29
C GLN A 2 -10.26 30.30 -16.04
N THR A 3 -9.34 31.11 -15.54
CA THR A 3 -8.08 30.64 -14.97
C THR A 3 -8.45 29.70 -13.83
N SER A 4 -8.30 28.39 -14.02
CA SER A 4 -8.45 27.44 -12.93
C SER A 4 -7.38 27.76 -11.90
N THR A 5 -7.77 28.48 -10.86
CA THR A 5 -6.92 28.79 -9.71
C THR A 5 -6.67 27.49 -8.96
N THR A 6 -5.70 26.77 -9.49
CA THR A 6 -4.70 25.96 -8.82
C THR A 6 -5.18 25.25 -7.57
N ASN A 7 -5.75 24.07 -7.77
CA ASN A 7 -5.91 22.99 -6.78
C ASN A 7 -4.58 22.47 -6.16
N PHE A 8 -3.46 23.16 -6.44
CA PHE A 8 -2.14 22.93 -5.85
C PHE A 8 -2.05 22.95 -4.32
N PRO A 9 -2.80 23.79 -3.55
CA PRO A 9 -2.63 23.81 -2.10
C PRO A 9 -3.10 22.50 -1.45
N ARG A 10 -4.11 21.82 -2.02
CA ARG A 10 -4.62 20.55 -1.50
C ARG A 10 -3.61 19.42 -1.64
N ILE A 11 -2.93 19.33 -2.78
CA ILE A 11 -1.89 18.31 -3.02
C ILE A 11 -0.67 18.58 -2.13
N LYS A 12 -0.25 19.85 -1.99
CA LYS A 12 0.84 20.22 -1.07
C LYS A 12 0.51 19.89 0.38
N LEU A 13 -0.72 20.18 0.81
CA LEU A 13 -1.21 19.82 2.14
C LEU A 13 -1.21 18.31 2.34
N LEU A 14 -1.67 17.53 1.35
CA LEU A 14 -1.64 16.07 1.39
C LEU A 14 -0.20 15.55 1.57
N ILE A 15 0.77 16.10 0.83
CA ILE A 15 2.19 15.72 0.99
C ILE A 15 2.67 16.05 2.40
N ALA A 16 2.37 17.24 2.92
CA ALA A 16 2.74 17.62 4.27
C ALA A 16 2.13 16.69 5.33
N ILE A 17 0.86 16.29 5.17
CA ILE A 17 0.20 15.31 6.03
C ILE A 17 0.93 13.96 5.97
N HIS A 18 1.30 13.47 4.78
CA HIS A 18 2.05 12.21 4.67
C HIS A 18 3.44 12.28 5.29
N LEU A 19 4.13 13.41 5.16
CA LEU A 19 5.40 13.60 5.87
C LEU A 19 5.16 13.52 7.39
N LEU A 20 4.20 14.27 7.94
CA LEU A 20 3.89 14.20 9.37
C LEU A 20 3.48 12.80 9.84
N VAL A 21 2.62 12.12 9.08
CA VAL A 21 2.20 10.74 9.35
C VAL A 21 3.38 9.76 9.28
N GLY A 22 4.42 10.06 8.51
CA GLY A 22 5.61 9.21 8.41
C GLY A 22 6.43 9.17 9.69
N ILE A 23 6.30 10.21 10.52
CA ILE A 23 6.95 10.33 11.84
C ILE A 23 6.15 9.56 12.91
N ALA A 24 4.87 9.26 12.67
CA ALA A 24 3.99 8.63 13.66
C ALA A 24 4.50 7.29 14.24
N PRO A 25 5.27 6.44 13.54
CA PRO A 25 5.91 5.27 14.16
C PRO A 25 6.77 5.61 15.39
N LEU A 26 7.29 6.83 15.54
CA LEU A 26 7.97 7.25 16.77
C LEU A 26 7.08 7.18 18.01
N ALA A 27 5.75 7.28 17.85
CA ALA A 27 4.82 7.13 18.97
C ALA A 27 4.87 5.72 19.59
N MET A 28 5.39 4.71 18.88
CA MET A 28 5.59 3.36 19.42
C MET A 28 6.49 3.37 20.66
N PHE A 29 7.47 4.29 20.73
CA PHE A 29 8.33 4.46 21.90
C PHE A 29 7.54 4.75 23.19
N SER A 30 6.39 5.41 23.07
CA SER A 30 5.55 5.79 24.21
C SER A 30 4.52 4.73 24.59
N LEU A 31 4.38 3.66 23.81
CA LEU A 31 3.41 2.62 24.06
C LEU A 31 4.03 1.49 24.90
N PRO A 32 3.37 1.04 25.98
CA PRO A 32 3.88 -0.09 26.76
C PRO A 32 3.78 -1.39 25.94
N GLU A 33 4.85 -2.20 25.97
CA GLU A 33 4.94 -3.51 25.30
C GLU A 33 4.04 -4.56 25.98
N THR A 34 2.75 -4.40 25.77
CA THR A 34 1.71 -5.22 26.39
C THR A 34 0.78 -5.74 25.31
N ASN A 35 0.23 -6.94 25.52
CA ASN A 35 -0.57 -7.61 24.49
C ASN A 35 -1.80 -6.81 24.02
N TRP A 36 -2.36 -5.97 24.89
CA TRP A 36 -3.51 -5.12 24.58
C TRP A 36 -3.15 -3.90 23.72
N MET A 37 -1.86 -3.54 23.63
CA MET A 37 -1.36 -2.46 22.77
C MET A 37 -0.97 -2.91 21.37
N PHE A 38 -0.94 -4.22 21.07
CA PHE A 38 -0.63 -4.71 19.72
C PHE A 38 -1.48 -4.07 18.62
N PRO A 39 -2.81 -3.87 18.77
CA PRO A 39 -3.59 -3.23 17.73
C PRO A 39 -3.11 -1.81 17.42
N ALA A 40 -2.72 -1.04 18.45
CA ALA A 40 -2.22 0.32 18.28
C ALA A 40 -0.83 0.33 17.64
N MET A 41 0.08 -0.53 18.09
CA MET A 41 1.41 -0.66 17.48
C MET A 41 1.31 -1.06 15.99
N TRP A 42 0.46 -2.03 15.65
CA TRP A 42 0.32 -2.49 14.27
C TRP A 42 -0.42 -1.47 13.40
N ALA A 43 -1.34 -0.70 13.98
CA ALA A 43 -1.94 0.45 13.32
C ALA A 43 -0.87 1.51 12.98
N LEU A 44 0.06 1.79 13.88
CA LEU A 44 1.19 2.69 13.59
C LEU A 44 2.11 2.13 12.50
N SER A 45 2.41 0.83 12.50
CA SER A 45 3.20 0.19 11.43
C SER A 45 2.50 0.27 10.06
N SER A 46 1.17 0.21 10.05
CA SER A 46 0.39 0.31 8.80
C SER A 46 0.55 1.66 8.09
N LEU A 47 0.94 2.71 8.81
CA LEU A 47 1.19 4.04 8.26
C LEU A 47 2.36 4.03 7.28
N SER A 48 3.47 3.39 7.66
CA SER A 48 4.64 3.21 6.79
C SER A 48 4.26 2.44 5.53
N ILE A 49 3.49 1.36 5.67
CA ILE A 49 3.03 0.56 4.53
C ILE A 49 2.13 1.38 3.59
N ALA A 50 1.23 2.20 4.13
CA ALA A 50 0.41 3.11 3.33
C ALA A 50 1.26 4.06 2.50
N GLN A 51 2.34 4.58 3.08
CA GLN A 51 3.28 5.46 2.38
C GLN A 51 4.05 4.73 1.30
N ILE A 52 4.52 3.50 1.56
CA ILE A 52 5.12 2.64 0.52
C ILE A 52 4.14 2.39 -0.63
N MET A 53 2.88 2.08 -0.33
CA MET A 53 1.85 1.88 -1.35
C MET A 53 1.62 3.14 -2.20
N LEU A 54 1.47 4.31 -1.56
CA LEU A 54 1.30 5.58 -2.27
C LEU A 54 2.52 5.99 -3.06
N LEU A 55 3.72 5.85 -2.49
CA LEU A 55 4.98 6.13 -3.16
C LEU A 55 5.09 5.27 -4.41
N SER A 56 4.78 3.97 -4.31
CA SER A 56 4.77 3.05 -5.45
C SER A 56 3.78 3.45 -6.54
N PHE A 57 2.58 3.88 -6.14
CA PHE A 57 1.59 4.41 -7.09
C PHE A 57 2.14 5.62 -7.84
N TRP A 58 2.72 6.60 -7.15
CA TRP A 58 3.27 7.80 -7.79
C TRP A 58 4.52 7.52 -8.62
N VAL A 59 5.39 6.65 -8.11
CA VAL A 59 6.58 6.18 -8.83
C VAL A 59 6.19 5.36 -10.03
N GLY A 60 5.00 4.75 -10.11
CA GLY A 60 4.52 3.98 -11.27
C GLY A 60 3.61 4.73 -12.26
N MET A 61 2.72 5.59 -11.76
CA MET A 61 1.73 6.33 -12.55
C MET A 61 2.08 7.81 -12.79
N GLY A 62 3.01 8.37 -12.01
CA GLY A 62 3.36 9.80 -12.06
C GLY A 62 3.93 10.25 -13.41
N ARG A 63 3.62 11.49 -13.81
CA ARG A 63 4.05 12.09 -15.08
C ARG A 63 5.51 12.60 -15.09
N ASN A 64 6.15 12.70 -13.94
CA ASN A 64 7.54 13.19 -13.83
C ASN A 64 8.53 12.37 -14.66
N ARG A 65 9.63 13.02 -15.07
CA ARG A 65 10.76 12.37 -15.75
C ARG A 65 11.29 11.20 -14.92
N GLY A 66 11.82 10.18 -15.59
CA GLY A 66 12.31 8.94 -14.96
C GLY A 66 13.26 9.20 -13.78
N VAL A 67 14.25 10.09 -13.96
CA VAL A 67 15.22 10.45 -12.92
C VAL A 67 14.55 10.99 -11.65
N GLY A 68 13.59 11.91 -11.79
CA GLY A 68 12.87 12.48 -10.64
C GLY A 68 12.03 11.44 -9.89
N ARG A 69 11.49 10.44 -10.61
CA ARG A 69 10.76 9.31 -10.00
C ARG A 69 11.71 8.39 -9.23
N THR A 70 12.88 8.10 -9.78
CA THR A 70 13.89 7.28 -9.11
C THR A 70 14.39 7.97 -7.84
N ILE A 71 14.78 9.25 -7.92
CA ILE A 71 15.23 10.01 -6.75
C ILE A 71 14.12 10.09 -5.69
N GLY A 72 12.88 10.38 -6.11
CA GLY A 72 11.73 10.39 -5.20
C GLY A 72 11.45 9.03 -4.56
N ALA A 73 11.60 7.93 -5.30
CA ALA A 73 11.46 6.57 -4.77
C ALA A 73 12.52 6.26 -3.72
N PHE A 74 13.79 6.55 -4.01
CA PHE A 74 14.89 6.33 -3.06
C PHE A 74 14.72 7.19 -1.80
N GLY A 75 14.50 8.51 -1.97
CA GLY A 75 14.33 9.43 -0.84
C GLY A 75 13.09 9.10 0.00
N GLY A 76 11.97 8.78 -0.65
CA GLY A 76 10.74 8.37 0.04
C GLY A 76 10.90 7.04 0.79
N THR A 77 11.57 6.06 0.19
CA THR A 77 11.83 4.77 0.86
C THR A 77 12.74 4.97 2.07
N ALA A 78 13.81 5.76 1.93
CA ALA A 78 14.73 6.07 3.02
C ALA A 78 13.97 6.76 4.17
N TYR A 79 13.13 7.73 3.85
CA TYR A 79 12.30 8.43 4.82
C TYR A 79 11.37 7.49 5.59
N VAL A 80 10.63 6.63 4.88
CA VAL A 80 9.65 5.71 5.50
C VAL A 80 10.34 4.63 6.35
N SER A 81 11.52 4.18 5.94
CA SER A 81 12.29 3.15 6.67
C SER A 81 13.00 3.72 7.90
N PHE A 82 13.34 5.02 7.88
CA PHE A 82 14.09 5.68 8.95
C PHE A 82 13.30 5.76 10.27
N TRP A 83 12.00 6.10 10.22
CA TRP A 83 11.24 6.37 11.44
C TRP A 83 10.95 5.13 12.31
N PRO A 84 10.52 3.98 11.77
CA PRO A 84 10.38 2.75 12.57
C PRO A 84 11.69 2.33 13.22
N MET A 85 12.80 2.44 12.47
CA MET A 85 14.13 2.14 12.97
C MET A 85 14.54 3.07 14.12
N MET A 86 14.27 4.37 13.98
CA MET A 86 14.56 5.35 15.02
C MET A 86 13.67 5.14 16.26
N ALA A 87 12.42 4.70 16.09
CA ALA A 87 11.55 4.37 17.23
C ALA A 87 12.13 3.23 18.08
N GLN A 88 12.65 2.17 17.44
CA GLN A 88 13.31 1.06 18.13
C GLN A 88 14.60 1.51 18.82
N PHE A 89 15.41 2.33 18.16
CA PHE A 89 16.66 2.85 18.71
C PHE A 89 16.43 3.72 19.97
N LEU A 90 15.42 4.59 19.94
CA LEU A 90 15.05 5.42 21.09
C LEU A 90 14.50 4.60 22.25
N ALA A 91 13.85 3.46 21.98
CA ALA A 91 13.32 2.57 23.00
C ALA A 91 14.41 1.80 23.77
N PHE A 92 15.54 1.49 23.12
CA PHE A 92 16.61 0.67 23.71
C PHE A 92 18.01 1.29 23.52
N PRO A 93 18.29 2.44 24.14
CA PRO A 93 19.53 3.19 23.93
C PRO A 93 20.80 2.43 24.40
N ASP A 94 20.68 1.53 25.38
CA ASP A 94 21.84 0.82 25.95
C ASP A 94 22.37 -0.31 25.05
N ASN A 95 21.59 -0.77 24.06
CA ASN A 95 21.98 -1.82 23.10
C ASN A 95 22.49 -1.24 21.77
N ALA A 96 22.59 0.09 21.66
CA ALA A 96 22.93 0.83 20.46
C ALA A 96 24.43 0.76 20.13
N TYR A 97 24.91 -0.39 19.66
CA TYR A 97 26.13 -0.39 18.84
C TYR A 97 25.78 0.18 17.46
N ASP A 98 26.50 1.22 17.00
CA ASP A 98 26.31 1.86 15.69
C ASP A 98 26.19 0.87 14.51
N SER A 99 26.84 -0.29 14.64
CA SER A 99 26.81 -1.38 13.66
C SER A 99 25.45 -2.10 13.58
N LEU A 100 24.74 -2.26 14.71
CA LEU A 100 23.41 -2.89 14.74
C LEU A 100 22.38 -1.98 14.08
N PHE A 101 22.40 -0.68 14.39
CA PHE A 101 21.49 0.29 13.79
C PHE A 101 21.62 0.31 12.28
N THR A 102 22.84 0.41 11.78
CA THR A 102 23.11 0.45 10.34
C THR A 102 22.62 -0.83 9.65
N LYS A 103 22.84 -1.99 10.26
CA LYS A 103 22.40 -3.28 9.71
C LYS A 103 20.87 -3.36 9.62
N GLU A 104 20.17 -3.04 10.70
CA GLU A 104 18.70 -3.10 10.75
C GLU A 104 18.06 -2.08 9.81
N PHE A 105 18.59 -0.85 9.76
CA PHE A 105 18.17 0.15 8.79
C PHE A 105 18.32 -0.34 7.35
N LEU A 106 19.47 -0.93 7.00
CA LEU A 106 19.72 -1.44 5.64
C LEU A 106 18.78 -2.60 5.29
N VAL A 107 18.45 -3.47 6.25
CA VAL A 107 17.48 -4.56 6.06
C VAL A 107 16.08 -4.00 5.82
N GLU A 108 15.62 -3.04 6.62
CA GLU A 108 14.29 -2.44 6.46
C GLU A 108 14.21 -1.64 5.15
N PHE A 109 15.23 -0.81 4.88
CA PHE A 109 15.33 -0.02 3.66
C PHE A 109 15.35 -0.88 2.39
N SER A 110 16.11 -1.98 2.39
CA SER A 110 16.13 -2.90 1.25
C SER A 110 14.80 -3.62 1.07
N SER A 111 14.15 -4.02 2.16
CA SER A 111 12.84 -4.68 2.15
C SER A 111 11.75 -3.75 1.60
N TYR A 112 11.66 -2.53 2.12
CA TYR A 112 10.72 -1.51 1.64
C TYR A 112 11.06 -1.05 0.22
N GLY A 113 12.35 -0.91 -0.10
CA GLY A 113 12.80 -0.60 -1.45
C GLY A 113 12.38 -1.65 -2.47
N ALA A 114 12.51 -2.94 -2.12
CA ALA A 114 12.04 -4.04 -2.94
C ALA A 114 10.52 -3.98 -3.15
N LEU A 115 9.74 -3.73 -2.09
CA LEU A 115 8.29 -3.53 -2.19
C LEU A 115 7.95 -2.35 -3.11
N VAL A 116 8.60 -1.19 -2.93
CA VAL A 116 8.37 -0.02 -3.78
C VAL A 116 8.64 -0.34 -5.24
N LEU A 117 9.76 -1.00 -5.54
CA LEU A 117 10.12 -1.38 -6.90
C LEU A 117 9.10 -2.34 -7.51
N LEU A 118 8.72 -3.40 -6.80
CA LEU A 118 7.78 -4.42 -7.29
C LEU A 118 6.39 -3.82 -7.54
N LEU A 119 5.87 -3.05 -6.58
CA LEU A 119 4.58 -2.37 -6.71
C LEU A 119 4.61 -1.31 -7.83
N SER A 120 5.69 -0.54 -7.93
CA SER A 120 5.88 0.46 -9.00
C SER A 120 5.93 -0.19 -10.38
N CYS A 121 6.58 -1.35 -10.50
CA CYS A 121 6.61 -2.13 -11.73
C CYS A 121 5.21 -2.53 -12.19
N ALA A 122 4.33 -2.95 -11.29
CA ALA A 122 2.94 -3.26 -11.64
C ALA A 122 2.20 -2.04 -12.22
N PHE A 123 2.31 -0.87 -11.56
CA PHE A 123 1.73 0.37 -12.07
C PHE A 123 2.36 0.86 -13.39
N LEU A 124 3.68 0.68 -13.56
CA LEU A 124 4.36 0.96 -14.81
C LEU A 124 3.85 0.08 -15.95
N LEU A 125 3.61 -1.21 -15.71
CA LEU A 125 3.04 -2.12 -16.69
C LEU A 125 1.60 -1.72 -17.06
N ILE A 126 0.80 -1.34 -16.06
CA ILE A 126 -0.55 -0.79 -16.28
C ILE A 126 -0.47 0.46 -17.16
N ARG A 127 0.48 1.36 -16.87
CA ARG A 127 0.71 2.56 -17.67
C ARG A 127 1.13 2.24 -19.10
N ARG A 128 2.05 1.29 -19.28
CA ARG A 128 2.50 0.82 -20.60
C ARG A 128 1.37 0.20 -21.42
N LYS A 129 0.38 -0.44 -20.77
CA LYS A 129 -0.85 -0.94 -21.41
C LYS A 129 -1.83 0.17 -21.81
N GLY A 130 -1.42 1.43 -21.71
CA GLY A 130 -2.18 2.58 -22.17
C GLY A 130 -3.22 3.05 -21.15
N ILE A 131 -2.93 2.95 -19.86
CA ILE A 131 -3.75 3.51 -18.79
C ILE A 131 -2.98 4.67 -18.16
N SER A 132 -3.49 5.89 -18.24
CA SER A 132 -2.78 7.07 -17.76
C SER A 132 -3.59 7.82 -16.72
N LEU A 133 -2.89 8.41 -15.75
CA LEU A 133 -3.48 9.40 -14.83
C LEU A 133 -3.51 10.75 -15.54
N VAL A 134 -4.71 11.29 -15.76
CA VAL A 134 -4.93 12.53 -16.52
C VAL A 134 -5.88 13.45 -15.76
N HIS A 135 -5.67 14.76 -15.89
CA HIS A 135 -6.58 15.77 -15.36
C HIS A 135 -7.80 15.92 -16.29
N LEU A 136 -9.02 15.94 -15.76
CA LEU A 136 -10.25 15.96 -16.59
C LEU A 136 -10.34 17.15 -17.53
N SER A 137 -9.71 18.29 -17.22
CA SER A 137 -9.66 19.44 -18.14
C SER A 137 -8.91 19.16 -19.45
N GLU A 138 -8.12 18.08 -19.51
CA GLU A 138 -7.44 17.64 -20.75
C GLU A 138 -8.37 16.82 -21.65
N LEU A 139 -9.55 16.42 -21.17
CA LEU A 139 -10.55 15.68 -21.94
C LEU A 139 -11.59 16.67 -22.47
N ASN A 140 -11.52 16.98 -23.77
CA ASN A 140 -12.42 17.95 -24.41
C ASN A 140 -13.83 17.40 -24.70
N THR A 141 -14.12 16.16 -24.29
CA THR A 141 -15.35 15.44 -24.65
C THR A 141 -16.12 14.95 -23.42
N GLN A 142 -17.45 14.99 -23.52
CA GLN A 142 -18.33 14.33 -22.56
C GLN A 142 -18.17 12.82 -22.73
N ILE A 143 -17.45 12.18 -21.80
CA ILE A 143 -17.26 10.73 -21.82
C ILE A 143 -18.55 10.07 -21.37
N GLU A 144 -19.23 9.36 -22.26
CA GLU A 144 -20.32 8.48 -21.86
C GLU A 144 -19.80 7.37 -20.96
N VAL A 145 -20.36 7.32 -19.75
CA VAL A 145 -20.03 6.30 -18.77
C VAL A 145 -20.63 4.97 -19.22
N THR A 146 -19.81 4.14 -19.85
CA THR A 146 -20.18 2.76 -20.13
C THR A 146 -20.29 1.99 -18.81
N ARG A 147 -21.48 1.42 -18.55
CA ARG A 147 -21.66 0.50 -17.41
C ARG A 147 -20.83 -0.75 -17.68
N LEU A 148 -19.79 -0.96 -16.88
CA LEU A 148 -18.98 -2.17 -16.91
C LEU A 148 -19.88 -3.38 -16.59
N ARG A 149 -20.14 -4.22 -17.59
CA ARG A 149 -20.62 -5.59 -17.34
C ARG A 149 -19.46 -6.39 -16.76
N TYR A 150 -19.67 -7.01 -15.60
CA TYR A 150 -18.68 -7.91 -15.02
C TYR A 150 -18.44 -9.07 -15.99
N SER A 151 -17.32 -9.02 -16.71
CA SER A 151 -16.91 -10.11 -17.59
C SER A 151 -16.45 -11.29 -16.75
N THR A 152 -16.79 -12.52 -17.16
CA THR A 152 -16.34 -13.79 -16.58
C THR A 152 -14.83 -13.81 -16.31
N PHE A 153 -14.05 -13.09 -17.11
CA PHE A 153 -12.61 -12.90 -16.91
C PHE A 153 -12.26 -12.28 -15.55
N HIS A 154 -13.04 -11.32 -15.05
CA HIS A 154 -12.80 -10.67 -13.76
C HIS A 154 -13.05 -11.63 -12.59
N LEU A 155 -14.08 -12.49 -12.72
CA LEU A 155 -14.36 -13.54 -11.74
C LEU A 155 -13.23 -14.58 -11.71
N LEU A 156 -12.77 -15.03 -12.88
CA LEU A 156 -11.65 -15.99 -12.98
C LEU A 156 -10.35 -15.42 -12.41
N LEU A 157 -10.07 -14.14 -12.70
CA LEU A 157 -8.91 -13.45 -12.13
C LEU A 157 -9.01 -13.38 -10.61
N LEU A 158 -10.17 -13.00 -10.07
CA LEU A 158 -10.40 -12.95 -8.64
C LEU A 158 -10.19 -14.32 -7.98
N MET A 159 -10.78 -15.38 -8.54
CA MET A 159 -10.63 -16.74 -8.02
C MET A 159 -9.18 -17.23 -8.08
N SER A 160 -8.45 -16.92 -9.16
CA SER A 160 -7.03 -17.23 -9.28
C SER A 160 -6.22 -16.56 -8.18
N ILE A 161 -6.49 -15.28 -7.92
CA ILE A 161 -5.80 -14.55 -6.86
C ILE A 161 -6.15 -15.11 -5.47
N CYS A 162 -7.43 -15.38 -5.20
CA CYS A 162 -7.85 -16.03 -3.96
C CYS A 162 -7.13 -17.38 -3.77
N SER A 163 -7.02 -18.19 -4.83
CA SER A 163 -6.28 -19.45 -4.78
C SER A 163 -4.80 -19.25 -4.48
N VAL A 164 -4.14 -18.25 -5.07
CA VAL A 164 -2.74 -17.95 -4.76
C VAL A 164 -2.58 -17.55 -3.30
N VAL A 165 -3.45 -16.66 -2.79
CA VAL A 165 -3.44 -16.22 -1.40
C VAL A 165 -3.64 -17.40 -0.45
N LEU A 166 -4.61 -18.28 -0.72
CA LEU A 166 -4.88 -19.46 0.11
C LEU A 166 -3.74 -20.48 0.06
N SER A 167 -3.15 -20.72 -1.12
CA SER A 167 -2.00 -21.60 -1.27
C SER A 167 -0.78 -21.08 -0.51
N LEU A 168 -0.48 -19.78 -0.62
CA LEU A 168 0.60 -19.14 0.12
C LEU A 168 0.34 -19.16 1.63
N THR A 169 -0.90 -18.92 2.05
CA THR A 169 -1.34 -19.03 3.45
C THR A 169 -1.01 -20.40 4.01
N LYS A 170 -1.34 -21.47 3.27
CA LYS A 170 -1.04 -22.85 3.70
C LYS A 170 0.46 -23.14 3.78
N ILE A 171 1.26 -22.60 2.88
CA ILE A 171 2.72 -22.79 2.88
C ILE A 171 3.40 -21.98 4.01
N ALA A 172 2.85 -20.81 4.33
CA ALA A 172 3.39 -19.94 5.38
C ALA A 172 3.08 -20.44 6.80
N GLN A 173 2.11 -21.34 6.96
CA GLN A 173 1.79 -21.91 8.27
C GLN A 173 2.98 -22.72 8.82
N PRO A 174 3.37 -22.48 10.08
CA PRO A 174 4.44 -23.25 10.72
C PRO A 174 4.01 -24.72 10.79
N SER A 175 4.91 -25.64 10.41
CA SER A 175 4.66 -27.07 10.59
C SER A 175 4.66 -27.39 12.09
N GLU A 176 3.82 -28.34 12.52
CA GLU A 176 3.76 -28.81 13.92
C GLU A 176 5.09 -29.44 14.41
N GLN A 177 6.08 -29.61 13.52
CA GLN A 177 7.41 -30.09 13.88
C GLN A 177 8.21 -29.00 14.62
N THR A 178 8.43 -29.27 15.90
CA THR A 178 9.07 -28.48 16.95
C THR A 178 10.55 -28.10 16.73
N SER A 179 11.05 -28.03 15.51
CA SER A 179 12.44 -27.63 15.24
C SER A 179 12.58 -26.10 15.14
N ILE A 180 12.56 -25.42 16.30
CA ILE A 180 13.20 -24.13 16.75
C ILE A 180 13.51 -22.99 15.74
N GLY A 181 13.01 -23.01 14.50
CA GLY A 181 13.27 -21.95 13.53
C GLY A 181 12.16 -21.85 12.49
N PHE A 182 11.77 -20.61 12.17
CA PHE A 182 11.07 -20.34 10.92
C PHE A 182 11.97 -20.81 9.78
N GLY A 183 11.61 -21.91 9.13
CA GLY A 183 12.32 -22.36 7.94
C GLY A 183 12.34 -21.23 6.92
N SER A 184 13.49 -20.98 6.27
CA SER A 184 13.68 -19.89 5.28
C SER A 184 12.51 -19.78 4.28
N TRP A 185 11.95 -20.92 3.87
CA TRP A 185 10.77 -21.00 3.01
C TRP A 185 9.48 -20.40 3.58
N THR A 186 9.20 -20.56 4.88
CA THR A 186 8.01 -19.98 5.53
C THR A 186 8.08 -18.45 5.54
N HIS A 187 9.27 -17.91 5.83
CA HIS A 187 9.51 -16.47 5.80
C HIS A 187 9.36 -15.90 4.38
N VAL A 188 9.96 -16.56 3.38
CA VAL A 188 9.81 -16.18 1.96
C VAL A 188 8.35 -16.23 1.52
N ALA A 189 7.60 -17.29 1.88
CA ALA A 189 6.17 -17.39 1.57
C ALA A 189 5.36 -16.27 2.21
N GLY A 190 5.67 -15.91 3.47
CA GLY A 190 5.07 -14.77 4.17
C GLY A 190 5.33 -13.43 3.47
N LEU A 191 6.56 -13.19 3.03
CA LEU A 191 6.92 -11.97 2.26
C LEU A 191 6.20 -11.91 0.91
N ILE A 192 6.08 -13.04 0.20
CA ILE A 192 5.33 -13.11 -1.06
C ILE A 192 3.84 -12.86 -0.80
N LEU A 193 3.27 -13.44 0.25
CA LEU A 193 1.88 -13.21 0.63
C LEU A 193 1.64 -11.72 0.92
N MET A 194 2.53 -11.11 1.71
CA MET A 194 2.50 -9.68 2.03
C MET A 194 2.54 -8.82 0.76
N LEU A 195 3.45 -9.11 -0.16
CA LEU A 195 3.56 -8.44 -1.45
C LEU A 195 2.25 -8.55 -2.24
N VAL A 196 1.68 -9.75 -2.35
CA VAL A 196 0.44 -10.00 -3.11
C VAL A 196 -0.73 -9.22 -2.49
N VAL A 197 -0.90 -9.28 -1.17
CA VAL A 197 -1.96 -8.57 -0.44
C VAL A 197 -1.87 -7.06 -0.67
N PHE A 198 -0.70 -6.46 -0.47
CA PHE A 198 -0.56 -5.01 -0.65
C PHE A 198 -0.63 -4.60 -2.12
N LEU A 199 -0.14 -5.43 -3.05
CA LEU A 199 -0.30 -5.17 -4.48
C LEU A 199 -1.79 -5.13 -4.87
N MET A 200 -2.56 -6.15 -4.47
CA MET A 200 -3.99 -6.19 -4.73
C MET A 200 -4.70 -4.97 -4.13
N ASN A 201 -4.49 -4.70 -2.85
CA ASN A 201 -5.12 -3.60 -2.15
C ASN A 201 -4.80 -2.26 -2.81
N ASN A 202 -3.55 -2.06 -3.25
CA ASN A 202 -3.13 -0.82 -3.89
C ASN A 202 -3.77 -0.65 -5.28
N LEU A 203 -3.81 -1.72 -6.09
CA LEU A 203 -4.47 -1.72 -7.40
C LEU A 203 -5.98 -1.46 -7.25
N CYS A 204 -6.61 -2.14 -6.30
CA CYS A 204 -8.01 -1.99 -5.97
C CYS A 204 -8.33 -0.57 -5.48
N ALA A 205 -7.52 -0.02 -4.58
CA ALA A 205 -7.67 1.35 -4.09
C ALA A 205 -7.56 2.38 -5.21
N ALA A 206 -6.55 2.26 -6.08
CA ALA A 206 -6.38 3.13 -7.24
C ALA A 206 -7.58 3.04 -8.20
N TRP A 207 -8.07 1.83 -8.50
CA TRP A 207 -9.26 1.63 -9.32
C TRP A 207 -10.52 2.23 -8.69
N ALA A 208 -10.77 1.96 -7.41
CA ALA A 208 -11.95 2.44 -6.71
C ALA A 208 -12.02 3.97 -6.67
N THR A 209 -10.88 4.61 -6.39
CA THR A 209 -10.81 6.06 -6.17
C THR A 209 -10.66 6.87 -7.45
N LEU A 210 -9.88 6.43 -8.43
CA LEU A 210 -9.53 7.24 -9.60
C LEU A 210 -10.34 6.91 -10.86
N SER A 211 -11.25 5.95 -10.79
CA SER A 211 -12.17 5.64 -11.89
C SER A 211 -13.16 6.78 -12.20
N LEU A 212 -13.75 6.82 -13.39
CA LEU A 212 -14.67 7.92 -13.76
C LEU A 212 -15.97 7.95 -12.92
N ASN A 213 -16.46 6.78 -12.48
CA ASN A 213 -17.77 6.64 -11.83
C ASN A 213 -17.76 7.04 -10.36
N SER A 214 -18.93 7.05 -9.72
CA SER A 214 -19.04 7.23 -8.26
C SER A 214 -18.15 6.21 -7.53
N PRO A 215 -17.26 6.65 -6.62
CA PRO A 215 -16.25 5.78 -6.01
C PRO A 215 -16.79 4.99 -4.80
N TRP A 216 -17.90 5.42 -4.19
CA TRP A 216 -18.30 4.99 -2.84
C TRP A 216 -18.56 3.49 -2.70
N SER A 217 -19.33 2.90 -3.63
CA SER A 217 -19.58 1.45 -3.62
C SER A 217 -18.32 0.63 -3.84
N ARG A 218 -17.40 1.14 -4.67
CA ARG A 218 -16.11 0.49 -4.95
C ARG A 218 -15.20 0.57 -3.74
N ILE A 219 -15.16 1.71 -3.05
CA ILE A 219 -14.39 1.88 -1.81
C ILE A 219 -14.87 0.88 -0.76
N ALA A 220 -16.17 0.76 -0.53
CA ALA A 220 -16.72 -0.21 0.44
C ALA A 220 -16.27 -1.65 0.11
N LEU A 221 -16.32 -2.03 -1.17
CA LEU A 221 -15.83 -3.33 -1.64
C LEU A 221 -14.33 -3.51 -1.38
N VAL A 222 -13.51 -2.50 -1.69
CA VAL A 222 -12.05 -2.56 -1.49
C VAL A 222 -11.67 -2.66 -0.02
N ILE A 223 -12.38 -1.97 0.87
CA ILE A 223 -12.19 -2.12 2.32
C ILE A 223 -12.56 -3.54 2.78
N GLY A 224 -13.64 -4.12 2.23
CA GLY A 224 -13.98 -5.52 2.47
C GLY A 224 -12.89 -6.50 2.01
N ILE A 225 -12.30 -6.28 0.83
CA ILE A 225 -11.17 -7.09 0.33
C ILE A 225 -9.93 -6.93 1.22
N ALA A 226 -9.64 -5.71 1.68
CA ALA A 226 -8.50 -5.44 2.55
C ALA A 226 -8.68 -6.15 3.91
N PHE A 227 -9.90 -6.17 4.45
CA PHE A 227 -10.24 -6.89 5.67
C PHE A 227 -10.07 -8.40 5.50
N LEU A 228 -10.63 -8.99 4.44
CA LEU A 228 -10.49 -10.43 4.16
C LEU A 228 -9.02 -10.81 3.97
N SER A 229 -8.25 -10.00 3.25
CA SER A 229 -6.81 -10.20 3.08
C SER A 229 -6.05 -10.16 4.41
N GLY A 230 -6.45 -9.27 5.31
CA GLY A 230 -5.91 -9.18 6.67
C GLY A 230 -6.22 -10.39 7.53
N VAL A 231 -7.44 -10.92 7.44
CA VAL A 231 -7.81 -12.18 8.11
C VAL A 231 -6.99 -13.34 7.55
N SER A 232 -6.83 -13.44 6.21
CA SER A 232 -5.97 -14.45 5.59
C SER A 232 -4.52 -14.34 6.07
N PHE A 233 -3.99 -13.12 6.18
CA PHE A 233 -2.66 -12.86 6.72
C PHE A 233 -2.57 -13.32 8.19
N ALA A 234 -3.57 -13.00 9.02
CA ALA A 234 -3.60 -13.43 10.41
C ALA A 234 -3.61 -14.96 10.58
N VAL A 235 -4.34 -15.65 9.70
CA VAL A 235 -4.40 -17.11 9.68
C VAL A 235 -3.08 -17.73 9.18
N ALA A 236 -2.45 -17.13 8.17
CA ALA A 236 -1.18 -17.60 7.60
C ALA A 236 -0.05 -17.63 8.64
N PHE A 237 0.06 -16.59 9.45
CA PHE A 237 1.07 -16.47 10.49
C PHE A 237 0.67 -17.13 11.83
N GLY A 238 -0.48 -17.83 11.86
CA GLY A 238 -0.92 -18.56 13.04
C GLY A 238 -1.40 -17.68 14.20
N TYR A 239 -1.64 -16.38 14.01
CA TYR A 239 -2.00 -15.48 15.13
C TYR A 239 -3.29 -15.86 15.86
N HIS A 240 -4.16 -16.62 15.21
CA HIS A 240 -5.38 -17.16 15.80
C HIS A 240 -5.13 -18.15 16.95
N SER A 241 -3.99 -18.85 16.96
CA SER A 241 -3.63 -19.76 18.06
C SER A 241 -3.02 -19.03 19.27
N PHE A 242 -2.51 -17.80 19.06
CA PHE A 242 -1.90 -16.99 20.12
C PHE A 242 -2.92 -16.13 20.86
N SER A 243 -3.66 -15.27 20.14
CA SER A 243 -4.64 -14.35 20.73
C SER A 243 -5.53 -13.69 19.67
N TRP A 244 -6.82 -13.51 19.99
CA TRP A 244 -7.74 -12.72 19.16
C TRP A 244 -7.26 -11.29 18.94
N PHE A 245 -6.54 -10.69 19.89
CA PHE A 245 -5.97 -9.35 19.71
C PHE A 245 -4.92 -9.30 18.60
N MET A 246 -4.10 -10.34 18.44
CA MET A 246 -3.16 -10.41 17.32
C MET A 246 -3.87 -10.59 15.98
N VAL A 247 -4.97 -11.37 15.93
CA VAL A 247 -5.78 -11.50 14.71
C VAL A 247 -6.37 -10.16 14.29
N ILE A 248 -6.94 -9.41 15.25
CA ILE A 248 -7.47 -8.07 15.00
C ILE A 248 -6.35 -7.14 14.51
N SER A 249 -5.21 -7.15 15.20
CA SER A 249 -4.04 -6.31 14.86
C SER A 249 -3.54 -6.58 13.45
N ALA A 250 -3.38 -7.86 13.08
CA ALA A 250 -2.96 -8.30 11.75
C ALA A 250 -3.96 -7.90 10.67
N SER A 251 -5.24 -8.02 10.98
CA SER A 251 -6.31 -7.66 10.04
C SER A 251 -6.38 -6.14 9.83
N LEU A 252 -6.03 -5.34 10.84
CA LEU A 252 -6.03 -3.89 10.76
C LEU A 252 -4.94 -3.34 9.83
N ILE A 253 -3.78 -4.01 9.70
CA ILE A 253 -2.68 -3.53 8.86
C ILE A 253 -3.14 -3.24 7.42
N PRO A 254 -3.65 -4.22 6.65
CA PRO A 254 -4.09 -3.96 5.28
C PRO A 254 -5.29 -3.03 5.22
N VAL A 255 -6.20 -3.07 6.19
CA VAL A 255 -7.38 -2.20 6.21
C VAL A 255 -6.98 -0.74 6.36
N LEU A 256 -6.15 -0.41 7.35
CA LEU A 256 -5.70 0.96 7.61
C LEU A 256 -4.81 1.48 6.50
N ALA A 257 -3.84 0.67 6.04
CA ALA A 257 -2.99 1.05 4.92
C ALA A 257 -3.81 1.38 3.66
N THR A 258 -4.79 0.52 3.34
CA THR A 258 -5.70 0.74 2.20
C THR A 258 -6.58 1.97 2.40
N THR A 259 -7.09 2.20 3.61
CA THR A 259 -7.92 3.36 3.93
C THR A 259 -7.16 4.67 3.74
N ILE A 260 -5.90 4.72 4.16
CA ILE A 260 -5.02 5.89 3.99
C ILE A 260 -4.74 6.12 2.50
N VAL A 261 -4.45 5.07 1.74
CA VAL A 261 -4.27 5.15 0.29
C VAL A 261 -5.54 5.70 -0.37
N VAL A 262 -6.71 5.15 -0.01
CA VAL A 262 -8.01 5.60 -0.53
C VAL A 262 -8.27 7.07 -0.22
N ALA A 263 -8.10 7.49 1.04
CA ALA A 263 -8.29 8.89 1.45
C ALA A 263 -7.37 9.83 0.67
N SER A 264 -6.12 9.43 0.47
CA SER A 264 -5.13 10.20 -0.29
C SER A 264 -5.49 10.32 -1.77
N LEU A 265 -5.92 9.22 -2.39
CA LEU A 265 -6.34 9.22 -3.78
C LEU A 265 -7.70 9.89 -3.99
N LEU A 266 -8.56 9.97 -2.96
CA LEU A 266 -9.77 10.81 -2.99
C LEU A 266 -9.42 12.30 -3.04
N VAL A 267 -8.37 12.74 -2.34
CA VAL A 267 -7.87 14.11 -2.50
C VAL A 267 -7.39 14.33 -3.94
N VAL A 268 -6.63 13.38 -4.52
CA VAL A 268 -6.22 13.43 -5.94
C VAL A 268 -7.43 13.49 -6.87
N ARG A 269 -8.45 12.67 -6.62
CA ARG A 269 -9.72 12.66 -7.35
C ARG A 269 -10.45 14.01 -7.22
N SER A 270 -10.45 14.63 -6.05
CA SER A 270 -11.08 15.95 -5.83
C SER A 270 -10.42 17.07 -6.62
N ASN A 271 -9.18 16.86 -7.10
CA ASN A 271 -8.46 17.75 -8.00
C ASN A 271 -8.60 17.29 -9.46
N ASP A 272 -9.70 16.63 -9.80
CA ASP A 272 -10.08 16.22 -11.15
C ASP A 272 -9.11 15.28 -11.89
N TYR A 273 -8.19 14.64 -11.17
CA TYR A 273 -7.38 13.57 -11.75
C TYR A 273 -8.17 12.26 -11.82
N ARG A 274 -8.12 11.59 -12.97
CA ARG A 274 -8.74 10.30 -13.22
C ARG A 274 -7.79 9.37 -13.96
N VAL A 275 -7.95 8.08 -13.74
CA VAL A 275 -7.26 7.05 -14.51
C VAL A 275 -8.11 6.74 -15.75
N VAL A 276 -7.54 6.98 -16.93
CA VAL A 276 -8.23 6.88 -18.22
C VAL A 276 -7.40 6.07 -19.19
N ARG A 277 -8.05 5.35 -20.11
CA ARG A 277 -7.36 4.63 -21.18
C ARG A 277 -6.90 5.60 -22.26
N ASN A 278 -5.67 5.47 -22.74
CA ASN A 278 -5.07 6.29 -23.80
C ASN A 278 -5.89 6.32 -25.09
N GLN A 279 -6.67 5.27 -25.37
CA GLN A 279 -7.61 5.25 -26.49
C GLN A 279 -8.69 6.33 -26.35
N MET A 280 -9.22 6.55 -25.14
CA MET A 280 -10.19 7.61 -24.86
C MET A 280 -9.54 8.99 -24.97
N LEU A 281 -8.29 9.12 -24.52
CA LEU A 281 -7.52 10.36 -24.66
C LEU A 281 -7.31 10.74 -26.13
N ARG A 282 -6.91 9.78 -26.96
CA ARG A 282 -6.74 9.99 -28.42
C ARG A 282 -8.04 10.31 -29.15
N ALA A 283 -9.18 9.84 -28.64
CA ALA A 283 -10.50 10.15 -29.21
C ALA A 283 -11.02 11.53 -28.77
N ALA A 284 -10.45 12.11 -27.70
CA ALA A 284 -10.86 13.38 -27.12
C ALA A 284 -10.00 14.58 -27.55
N THR A 285 -8.81 14.32 -28.12
CA THR A 285 -7.88 15.32 -28.68
C THR A 285 -8.01 15.40 -30.19
#